data_AF-A0A7J2V0M8-F1
#
_entry.id   AF-A0A7J2V0M8-F1
#
_cell.length_a   1.000
_cell.length_b   1.000
_cell.length_c   1.000
_cell.angle_alpha   90.00
_cell.angle_beta   90.00
_cell.angle_gamma   90.00
#
_symmetry.space_group_name_H-M   'P 1'
#
loop_
_entity.id
_entity.type
_entity.pdbx_description
1 polymer ?
#
loop_
_entity_poly.entity_id
_entity_poly.type
_entity_poly.pdbx_seq_one_letter_code
_entity_poly.pdbx_strand_id
1 'polypeptide(L)'
;IGARALSMVVKSLDGRIGKTVLTTYSFQHYNVSDAHQLVSKIYSSEDPKGLIASFAPYVFKAYMEGDPVAVEIIGEEVREVALSITTILKKLECPEIPISLTGSIYRANKALLKDLLEMEVGRMIGRSVVIGDQRIRESCASALIMLKLIIRELDENTIKNLIRTCTWH
;
A
#
# COMPACT_ATOMS: atom_id res chain seq x y z
N ILE A 1 1.44 -1.17 -7.85
CA ILE A 1 -0.01 -1.05 -8.18
C ILE A 1 -0.29 -0.22 -9.44
N GLY A 2 -0.27 1.13 -9.41
CA GLY A 2 -0.76 1.98 -10.52
C GLY A 2 -0.09 1.71 -11.88
N ALA A 3 1.25 1.67 -11.90
CA ALA A 3 2.02 1.35 -13.12
C ALA A 3 1.64 -0.01 -13.72
N ARG A 4 1.49 -1.02 -12.85
CA ARG A 4 1.10 -2.36 -13.26
C ARG A 4 -0.30 -2.40 -13.85
N ALA A 5 -1.25 -1.71 -13.23
CA ALA A 5 -2.61 -1.61 -13.73
C ALA A 5 -2.65 -0.95 -15.12
N LEU A 6 -1.91 0.13 -15.34
CA LEU A 6 -1.84 0.78 -16.65
C LEU A 6 -1.17 -0.10 -17.71
N SER A 7 -0.16 -0.89 -17.33
CA SER A 7 0.40 -1.92 -18.23
C SER A 7 -0.65 -2.95 -18.63
N MET A 8 -1.49 -3.41 -17.69
CA MET A 8 -2.59 -4.35 -17.99
C MET A 8 -3.69 -3.71 -18.83
N VAL A 9 -4.00 -2.42 -18.61
CA VAL A 9 -4.92 -1.64 -19.46
C VAL A 9 -4.43 -1.65 -20.91
N VAL A 10 -3.16 -1.30 -21.16
CA VAL A 10 -2.60 -1.29 -22.51
C VAL A 10 -2.65 -2.69 -23.13
N LYS A 11 -2.26 -3.74 -22.39
CA LYS A 11 -2.37 -5.13 -22.87
C LYS A 11 -3.81 -5.51 -23.23
N SER A 12 -4.81 -5.04 -22.48
CA SER A 12 -6.23 -5.31 -22.75
C SER A 12 -6.69 -4.60 -24.02
N LEU A 13 -6.28 -3.35 -24.22
CA LEU A 13 -6.57 -2.56 -25.42
C LEU A 13 -5.93 -3.16 -26.68
N ASP A 14 -4.72 -3.71 -26.57
CA ASP A 14 -4.04 -4.45 -27.64
C ASP A 14 -4.66 -5.85 -27.91
N GLY A 15 -5.64 -6.28 -27.10
CA GLY A 15 -6.25 -7.62 -27.21
C GLY A 15 -5.38 -8.77 -26.72
N ARG A 16 -4.28 -8.49 -25.99
CA ARG A 16 -3.32 -9.49 -25.47
C ARG A 16 -3.79 -10.17 -24.20
N ILE A 17 -4.76 -9.57 -23.52
CA ILE A 17 -5.49 -10.16 -22.39
C ILE A 17 -6.99 -9.91 -22.57
N GLY A 18 -7.81 -10.52 -21.71
CA GLY A 18 -9.25 -10.27 -21.68
C GLY A 18 -9.62 -8.81 -21.37
N LYS A 19 -10.91 -8.50 -21.51
CA LYS A 19 -11.47 -7.20 -21.10
C LYS A 19 -11.35 -7.03 -19.57
N THR A 20 -11.06 -5.82 -19.14
CA THR A 20 -11.03 -5.42 -17.72
C THR A 20 -11.70 -4.07 -17.54
N VAL A 21 -12.40 -3.88 -16.42
CA VAL A 21 -13.03 -2.59 -16.06
C VAL A 21 -11.99 -1.48 -15.87
N LEU A 22 -10.74 -1.85 -15.62
CA LEU A 22 -9.61 -0.91 -15.51
C LEU A 22 -9.42 -0.08 -16.80
N THR A 23 -9.78 -0.61 -17.97
CA THR A 23 -9.74 0.16 -19.23
C THR A 23 -10.68 1.36 -19.14
N THR A 24 -11.94 1.13 -18.80
CA THR A 24 -12.96 2.17 -18.61
C THR A 24 -12.55 3.17 -17.53
N TYR A 25 -12.05 2.69 -16.39
CA TYR A 25 -11.58 3.58 -15.32
C TYR A 25 -10.40 4.43 -15.74
N SER A 26 -9.47 3.90 -16.53
CA SER A 26 -8.34 4.69 -17.02
C SER A 26 -8.80 5.83 -17.94
N PHE A 27 -9.71 5.55 -18.88
CA PHE A 27 -10.21 6.56 -19.82
C PHE A 27 -11.00 7.66 -19.10
N GLN A 28 -11.84 7.29 -18.13
CA GLN A 28 -12.58 8.24 -17.30
C GLN A 28 -11.64 9.06 -16.41
N HIS A 29 -10.71 8.41 -15.69
CA HIS A 29 -9.81 9.10 -14.77
C HIS A 29 -8.90 10.10 -15.48
N TYR A 30 -8.36 9.72 -16.63
CA TYR A 30 -7.47 10.57 -17.40
C TYR A 30 -8.19 11.43 -18.44
N ASN A 31 -9.50 11.32 -18.59
CA ASN A 31 -10.29 12.03 -19.59
C ASN A 31 -9.71 11.90 -21.01
N VAL A 32 -9.55 10.66 -21.48
CA VAL A 32 -8.99 10.28 -22.78
C VAL A 32 -9.88 9.26 -23.47
N SER A 33 -9.82 9.18 -24.80
CA SER A 33 -10.67 8.28 -25.59
C SER A 33 -9.96 7.01 -26.09
N ASP A 34 -8.63 6.96 -26.05
CA ASP A 34 -7.85 5.86 -26.61
C ASP A 34 -6.48 5.68 -25.94
N ALA A 35 -5.81 4.57 -26.29
CA ALA A 35 -4.50 4.20 -25.75
C ALA A 35 -3.41 5.24 -26.05
N HIS A 36 -3.41 5.85 -27.24
CA HIS A 36 -2.39 6.82 -27.63
C HIS A 36 -2.50 8.10 -26.81
N GLN A 37 -3.72 8.60 -26.61
CA GLN A 37 -3.98 9.74 -25.74
C GLN A 37 -3.60 9.44 -24.28
N LEU A 38 -3.92 8.25 -23.78
CA LEU A 38 -3.54 7.82 -22.43
C LEU A 38 -2.02 7.86 -22.24
N VAL A 39 -1.29 7.21 -23.14
CA VAL A 39 0.18 7.16 -23.13
C VAL A 39 0.76 8.58 -23.24
N SER A 40 0.32 9.36 -24.24
CA SER A 40 0.79 10.73 -24.45
C SER A 40 0.57 11.61 -23.22
N LYS A 41 -0.59 11.53 -22.57
CA LYS A 41 -0.91 12.31 -21.37
C LYS A 41 0.00 11.98 -20.19
N ILE A 42 0.37 10.71 -20.01
CA ILE A 42 1.27 10.29 -18.94
C ILE A 42 2.70 10.76 -19.22
N TYR A 43 3.21 10.53 -20.43
CA TYR A 43 4.60 10.85 -20.77
C TYR A 43 4.86 12.36 -20.92
N SER A 44 3.84 13.16 -21.23
CA SER A 44 3.96 14.63 -21.33
C SER A 44 3.71 15.38 -20.01
N SER A 45 3.35 14.67 -18.94
CA SER A 45 3.15 15.27 -17.62
C SER A 45 4.47 15.74 -17.00
N GLU A 46 4.43 16.84 -16.25
CA GLU A 46 5.54 17.27 -15.40
C GLU A 46 5.80 16.30 -14.23
N ASP A 47 4.77 15.56 -13.78
CA ASP A 47 4.88 14.49 -12.78
C ASP A 47 4.23 13.17 -13.26
N PRO A 48 4.91 12.43 -14.17
CA PRO A 48 4.40 11.15 -14.65
C PRO A 48 4.24 10.12 -13.52
N LYS A 49 5.09 10.18 -12.49
CA LYS A 49 5.07 9.21 -11.38
C LYS A 49 3.82 9.41 -10.53
N GLY A 50 3.52 10.66 -10.14
CA GLY A 50 2.30 10.99 -9.40
C GLY A 50 1.05 10.66 -10.22
N LEU A 51 1.05 10.97 -11.51
CA LEU A 51 -0.07 10.68 -12.39
C LEU A 51 -0.30 9.17 -12.60
N ILE A 52 0.75 8.36 -12.62
CA ILE A 52 0.62 6.89 -12.62
C ILE A 52 0.11 6.39 -11.26
N ALA A 53 0.62 6.93 -10.17
CA ALA A 53 0.24 6.53 -8.82
C ALA A 53 -1.22 6.88 -8.50
N SER A 54 -1.76 7.96 -9.09
CA SER A 54 -3.16 8.39 -8.90
C SER A 54 -4.17 7.38 -9.42
N PHE A 55 -3.75 6.39 -10.23
CA PHE A 55 -4.63 5.32 -10.69
C PHE A 55 -4.84 4.19 -9.67
N ALA A 56 -3.98 4.08 -8.64
CA ALA A 56 -4.06 3.00 -7.66
C ALA A 56 -5.45 2.85 -6.99
N PRO A 57 -6.17 3.93 -6.60
CA PRO A 57 -7.51 3.81 -6.04
C PRO A 57 -8.52 3.08 -6.94
N TYR A 58 -8.41 3.23 -8.27
CA TYR A 58 -9.29 2.54 -9.22
C TYR A 58 -9.00 1.05 -9.32
N VAL A 59 -7.77 0.62 -8.99
CA VAL A 59 -7.42 -0.80 -8.88
C VAL A 59 -8.11 -1.43 -7.68
N PHE A 60 -8.12 -0.75 -6.53
CA PHE A 60 -8.86 -1.22 -5.35
C PHE A 60 -10.36 -1.22 -5.59
N LYS A 61 -10.89 -0.22 -6.30
CA LYS A 61 -12.29 -0.21 -6.74
C LYS A 61 -12.63 -1.43 -7.59
N ALA A 62 -11.85 -1.69 -8.64
CA ALA A 62 -12.03 -2.84 -9.53
C ALA A 62 -11.87 -4.18 -8.79
N TYR A 63 -10.97 -4.25 -7.80
CA TYR A 63 -10.81 -5.41 -6.92
C TYR A 63 -12.11 -5.70 -6.16
N MET A 64 -12.74 -4.69 -5.56
CA MET A 64 -14.01 -4.84 -4.83
C MET A 64 -15.17 -5.24 -5.75
N GLU A 65 -15.09 -4.90 -7.03
CA GLU A 65 -16.05 -5.30 -8.07
C GLU A 65 -15.77 -6.71 -8.64
N GLY A 66 -14.70 -7.37 -8.18
CA GLY A 66 -14.34 -8.73 -8.60
C GLY A 66 -13.66 -8.81 -9.96
N ASP A 67 -13.10 -7.70 -10.48
CA ASP A 67 -12.35 -7.71 -11.74
C ASP A 67 -11.12 -8.63 -11.63
N PRO A 68 -10.98 -9.67 -12.47
CA PRO A 68 -9.90 -10.66 -12.33
C PRO A 68 -8.50 -10.06 -12.43
N VAL A 69 -8.31 -9.02 -13.26
CA VAL A 69 -7.02 -8.35 -13.43
C VAL A 69 -6.66 -7.56 -12.18
N ALA A 70 -7.62 -6.87 -11.58
CA ALA A 70 -7.42 -6.17 -10.31
C ALA A 70 -7.15 -7.15 -9.15
N VAL A 71 -7.87 -8.28 -9.10
CA VAL A 71 -7.62 -9.37 -8.13
C VAL A 71 -6.19 -9.89 -8.23
N GLU A 72 -5.71 -10.14 -9.44
CA GLU A 72 -4.33 -10.56 -9.67
C GLU A 72 -3.34 -9.49 -9.17
N ILE A 73 -3.50 -8.23 -9.59
CA ILE A 73 -2.61 -7.13 -9.20
C ILE A 73 -2.51 -6.98 -7.67
N ILE A 74 -3.65 -6.93 -6.97
CA ILE A 74 -3.64 -6.78 -5.50
C ILE A 74 -3.07 -8.02 -4.83
N GLY A 75 -3.40 -9.22 -5.33
CA GLY A 75 -2.84 -10.47 -4.81
C GLY A 75 -1.32 -10.54 -4.91
N GLU A 76 -0.75 -10.05 -6.02
CA GLU A 76 0.71 -9.98 -6.18
C GLU A 76 1.36 -9.03 -5.18
N GLU A 77 0.76 -7.86 -4.98
CA GLU A 77 1.31 -6.83 -4.09
C GLU A 77 1.23 -7.28 -2.63
N VAL A 78 0.15 -7.98 -2.25
CA VAL A 78 0.04 -8.64 -0.95
C VAL A 78 1.14 -9.68 -0.75
N ARG A 79 1.43 -10.50 -1.76
CA ARG A 79 2.53 -11.50 -1.70
C ARG A 79 3.90 -10.86 -1.53
N GLU A 80 4.20 -9.79 -2.27
CA GLU A 80 5.48 -9.08 -2.18
C GLU A 80 5.69 -8.42 -0.80
N VAL A 81 4.63 -7.83 -0.24
CA VAL A 81 4.67 -7.22 1.09
C VAL A 81 4.78 -8.29 2.18
N ALA A 82 4.02 -9.39 2.07
CA ALA A 82 4.12 -10.52 2.99
C ALA A 82 5.52 -11.15 2.95
N LEU A 83 6.12 -11.29 1.76
CA LEU A 83 7.50 -11.76 1.59
C LEU A 83 8.49 -10.83 2.31
N SER A 84 8.31 -9.51 2.20
CA SER A 84 9.15 -8.53 2.88
C SER A 84 9.05 -8.67 4.41
N ILE A 85 7.83 -8.77 4.94
CA ILE A 85 7.57 -8.97 6.38
C ILE A 85 8.23 -10.26 6.87
N THR A 86 7.95 -11.38 6.20
CA THR A 86 8.45 -12.70 6.61
C THR A 86 9.98 -12.78 6.55
N THR A 87 10.61 -12.11 5.58
CA THR A 87 12.07 -12.02 5.47
C THR A 87 12.68 -11.31 6.69
N ILE A 88 12.07 -10.21 7.14
CA ILE A 88 12.53 -9.47 8.33
C ILE A 88 12.31 -10.29 9.60
N LEU A 89 11.15 -10.93 9.77
CA LEU A 89 10.86 -11.78 10.93
C LEU A 89 11.88 -12.91 11.06
N LYS A 90 12.25 -13.56 9.94
CA LYS A 90 13.31 -14.58 9.91
C LYS A 90 14.67 -14.01 10.27
N LYS A 91 15.04 -12.87 9.69
CA LYS A 91 16.34 -12.23 9.92
C LYS A 91 16.54 -11.77 11.36
N LEU A 92 15.48 -11.34 12.02
CA LEU A 92 15.53 -10.88 13.42
C LEU A 92 15.41 -12.01 14.43
N GLU A 93 15.18 -13.25 13.99
CA GLU A 93 14.91 -14.42 14.85
C GLU A 93 13.83 -14.15 15.91
N CYS A 94 12.93 -13.21 15.63
CA CYS A 94 11.99 -12.67 16.59
C CYS A 94 10.57 -12.91 16.05
N PRO A 95 9.87 -13.92 16.58
CA PRO A 95 8.56 -14.27 16.08
C PRO A 95 7.48 -13.23 16.47
N GLU A 96 7.67 -12.48 17.54
CA GLU A 96 6.63 -11.60 18.11
C GLU A 96 7.03 -10.12 18.00
N ILE A 97 7.21 -9.65 16.76
CA ILE A 97 7.45 -8.23 16.50
C ILE A 97 6.11 -7.55 16.22
N PRO A 98 5.79 -6.41 16.88
CA PRO A 98 4.67 -5.57 16.49
C PRO A 98 4.84 -5.08 15.05
N ILE A 99 3.88 -5.39 14.18
CA ILE A 99 3.85 -4.96 12.79
C ILE A 99 2.76 -3.91 12.62
N SER A 100 3.09 -2.81 11.95
CA SER A 100 2.11 -1.80 11.51
C SER A 100 2.41 -1.38 10.09
N LEU A 101 1.38 -1.12 9.30
CA LEU A 101 1.50 -0.66 7.92
C LEU A 101 1.40 0.87 7.88
N THR A 102 2.23 1.49 7.05
CA THR A 102 2.23 2.95 6.84
C THR A 102 2.07 3.28 5.36
N GLY A 103 1.61 4.50 5.06
CA GLY A 103 1.40 4.98 3.69
C GLY A 103 -0.07 5.17 3.32
N SER A 104 -0.32 6.05 2.34
CA SER A 104 -1.67 6.48 1.96
C SER A 104 -2.56 5.34 1.43
N ILE A 105 -2.00 4.42 0.66
CA ILE A 105 -2.73 3.26 0.11
C ILE A 105 -3.24 2.36 1.23
N TYR A 106 -2.38 2.06 2.21
CA TYR A 106 -2.75 1.26 3.37
C TYR A 106 -3.79 1.96 4.23
N ARG A 107 -3.63 3.27 4.49
CA ARG A 107 -4.64 4.03 5.24
C ARG A 107 -6.01 4.02 4.55
N ALA A 108 -6.03 4.23 3.23
CA ALA A 108 -7.28 4.26 2.46
C ALA A 108 -7.95 2.89 2.31
N ASN A 109 -7.18 1.79 2.34
CA ASN A 109 -7.67 0.43 2.12
C ASN A 109 -7.38 -0.50 3.31
N LYS A 110 -7.35 0.07 4.52
CA LYS A 110 -6.85 -0.60 5.72
C LYS A 110 -7.57 -1.91 6.01
N ALA A 111 -8.90 -1.91 6.01
CA ALA A 111 -9.70 -3.08 6.31
C ALA A 111 -9.36 -4.24 5.35
N LEU A 112 -9.35 -3.96 4.05
CA LEU A 112 -9.03 -4.94 3.02
C LEU A 112 -7.59 -5.46 3.11
N LEU A 113 -6.61 -4.56 3.14
CA LEU A 113 -5.20 -4.94 3.08
C LEU A 113 -4.71 -5.61 4.36
N LYS A 114 -5.26 -5.24 5.51
CA LYS A 114 -4.95 -5.90 6.78
C LYS A 114 -5.27 -7.38 6.71
N ASP A 115 -6.50 -7.73 6.36
CA ASP A 115 -6.96 -9.12 6.36
C ASP A 115 -6.18 -9.96 5.34
N LEU A 116 -5.95 -9.42 4.14
CA LEU A 116 -5.17 -10.10 3.10
C LEU A 116 -3.72 -10.35 3.55
N LEU A 117 -3.09 -9.38 4.20
CA LEU A 117 -1.70 -9.50 4.65
C LEU A 117 -1.55 -10.41 5.86
N GLU A 118 -2.45 -10.34 6.84
CA GLU A 118 -2.43 -11.25 7.99
C GLU A 118 -2.60 -12.70 7.54
N MET A 119 -3.50 -12.95 6.58
CA MET A 119 -3.68 -14.27 5.97
C MET A 119 -2.43 -14.75 5.23
N GLU A 120 -1.85 -13.91 4.36
CA GLU A 120 -0.70 -14.30 3.53
C GLU A 120 0.57 -14.50 4.36
N VAL A 121 0.86 -13.57 5.28
CA VAL A 121 1.98 -13.70 6.21
C VAL A 121 1.79 -14.94 7.08
N GLY A 122 0.58 -15.14 7.62
CA GLY A 122 0.29 -16.28 8.47
C GLY A 122 0.49 -17.62 7.77
N ARG A 123 0.10 -17.70 6.49
CA ARG A 123 0.39 -18.86 5.63
C ARG A 123 1.89 -19.08 5.47
N MET A 124 2.68 -18.02 5.23
CA MET A 124 4.12 -18.12 5.00
C MET A 124 4.93 -18.51 6.26
N ILE A 125 4.47 -18.11 7.45
CA ILE A 125 5.16 -18.41 8.73
C ILE A 125 4.56 -19.59 9.50
N GLY A 126 3.41 -20.13 9.07
CA GLY A 126 2.74 -21.25 9.72
C GLY A 126 2.08 -20.92 11.06
N ARG A 127 1.76 -19.66 11.33
CA ARG A 127 1.09 -19.19 12.57
C ARG A 127 0.38 -17.86 12.33
N SER A 128 -0.58 -17.51 13.17
CA SER A 128 -1.28 -16.23 13.08
C SER A 128 -0.34 -15.05 13.35
N VAL A 129 -0.54 -13.96 12.62
CA VAL A 129 0.10 -12.65 12.87
C VAL A 129 -0.99 -11.61 13.04
N VAL A 130 -0.72 -10.59 13.86
CA VAL A 130 -1.61 -9.43 14.00
C VAL A 130 -0.87 -8.19 13.53
N ILE A 131 -1.41 -7.54 12.51
CA ILE A 131 -0.97 -6.25 12.01
C ILE A 131 -1.79 -5.18 12.74
N GLY A 132 -1.09 -4.47 13.62
CA GLY A 132 -1.66 -3.41 14.44
C GLY A 132 -1.64 -2.06 13.74
N ASP A 133 -2.25 -1.09 14.43
CA ASP A 133 -2.21 0.30 14.00
C ASP A 133 -0.88 0.96 14.32
N GLN A 134 -0.54 1.93 13.48
CA GLN A 134 0.55 2.83 13.75
C GLN A 134 0.25 3.62 15.03
N ARG A 135 1.08 3.40 16.07
CA ARG A 135 0.87 3.99 17.40
C ARG A 135 1.12 5.50 17.44
N ILE A 136 2.05 6.00 16.63
CA ILE A 136 2.40 7.43 16.55
C ILE A 136 2.74 7.83 15.11
N ARG A 137 2.44 9.08 14.73
CA ARG A 137 2.87 9.70 13.48
C ARG A 137 4.39 9.63 13.30
N GLU A 138 4.86 9.50 12.06
CA GLU A 138 6.28 9.42 11.71
C GLU A 138 7.05 10.66 12.18
N SER A 139 6.43 11.85 12.09
CA SER A 139 7.01 13.11 12.56
C SER A 139 7.21 13.16 14.08
N CYS A 140 6.37 12.46 14.85
CA CYS A 140 6.57 12.33 16.28
C CYS A 140 7.59 11.25 16.62
N ALA A 141 7.65 10.17 15.85
CA ALA A 141 8.66 9.13 16.03
C ALA A 141 10.07 9.71 15.82
N SER A 142 10.27 10.56 14.80
CA SER A 142 11.56 11.23 14.58
C SER A 142 11.94 12.17 15.73
N ALA A 143 10.99 12.97 16.23
CA ALA A 143 11.21 13.82 17.40
C ALA A 143 11.55 13.00 18.66
N LEU A 144 10.87 11.87 18.88
CA LEU A 144 11.12 10.95 20.00
C LEU A 144 12.52 10.33 19.93
N ILE A 145 12.96 9.92 18.74
CA ILE A 145 14.32 9.40 18.52
C ILE A 145 15.36 10.47 18.89
N MET A 146 15.17 11.71 18.43
CA MET A 146 16.06 12.82 18.78
C MET A 146 16.05 13.11 20.29
N LEU A 147 14.88 13.14 20.90
CA LEU A 147 14.72 13.39 22.33
C LEU A 147 15.44 12.32 23.16
N LYS A 148 15.39 11.05 22.75
CA LYS A 148 16.11 9.94 23.40
C LYS A 148 17.64 10.05 23.27
N LEU A 149 18.14 10.71 22.22
CA LEU A 149 19.58 10.96 22.08
C LEU A 149 20.07 12.08 23.01
N ILE A 150 19.22 13.06 23.29
CA ILE A 150 19.53 14.19 24.18
C ILE A 150 19.30 13.80 25.65
N ILE A 151 18.17 13.13 25.92
CA ILE A 151 17.70 12.77 27.24
C ILE A 151 17.78 11.25 27.36
N ARG A 152 18.68 10.76 28.23
CA ARG A 152 18.97 9.32 28.38
C ARG A 152 17.74 8.49 28.76
N GLU A 153 16.83 9.03 29.57
CA GLU A 153 15.60 8.37 29.98
C GLU A 153 14.38 9.27 29.80
N LEU A 154 13.33 8.71 29.21
CA LEU A 154 12.03 9.35 29.07
C LEU A 154 11.10 8.76 30.12
N ASP A 155 10.54 9.61 30.97
CA ASP A 155 9.57 9.18 31.96
C ASP A 155 8.26 8.72 31.30
N GLU A 156 7.52 7.88 32.02
CA GLU A 156 6.31 7.23 31.52
C GLU A 156 5.20 8.25 31.19
N ASN A 157 5.12 9.38 31.90
CA ASN A 157 4.12 10.42 31.64
C ASN A 157 4.43 11.15 30.33
N THR A 158 5.70 11.45 30.07
CA THR A 158 6.14 12.03 28.79
C THR A 158 5.79 11.11 27.63
N ILE A 159 6.04 9.80 27.76
CA ILE A 159 5.68 8.81 26.72
C ILE A 159 4.16 8.76 26.50
N LYS A 160 3.36 8.69 27.56
CA LYS A 160 1.88 8.68 27.47
C LYS A 160 1.34 9.94 26.80
N ASN A 161 1.85 11.11 27.18
CA ASN A 161 1.46 12.39 26.59
C ASN A 161 1.81 12.46 25.10
N LEU A 162 2.98 11.94 24.73
CA LEU A 162 3.42 11.90 23.34
C LEU A 162 2.53 10.97 22.51
N ILE A 163 2.23 9.76 22.98
CA ILE A 163 1.30 8.84 22.29
C ILE A 163 -0.08 9.49 22.12
N ARG A 164 -0.62 10.12 23.17
CA ARG A 164 -1.93 10.80 23.09
C ARG A 164 -1.97 11.93 22.06
N THR A 165 -0.88 12.68 21.94
CA THR A 165 -0.80 13.85 21.04
C THR A 165 -0.46 13.44 19.59
N CYS A 166 0.26 12.32 19.45
CA CYS A 166 0.85 11.88 18.20
C CYS A 166 0.14 10.73 17.51
N THR A 167 -0.95 10.22 18.08
CA THR A 167 -1.84 9.29 17.40
C THR A 167 -2.55 9.98 16.23
N TRP A 168 -2.84 9.23 15.17
CA TRP A 168 -3.69 9.72 14.08
C TRP A 168 -5.12 9.88 14.61
N HIS A 169 -5.72 11.06 14.40
CA HIS A 169 -7.16 11.29 14.58
C HIS A 169 -7.90 10.91 13.30
#